data_AF-A0A409VYN6-F1
#
_entry.id   AF-A0A409VYN6-F1
#
_cell.length_a   1.000
_cell.length_b   1.000
_cell.length_c   1.000
_cell.angle_alpha   90.00
_cell.angle_beta   90.00
_cell.angle_gamma   90.00
#
_symmetry.space_group_name_H-M   'P 1'
#
loop_
_entity.id
_entity.type
_entity.pdbx_description
1 polymer ?
#
loop_
_entity_poly.entity_id
_entity_poly.type
_entity_poly.pdbx_seq_one_letter_code
_entity_poly.pdbx_strand_id
1 'polypeptide(L)'
;MQSCLRAALRTRLSAAPLRPRVATASPLLRSAPLNLRALHIKKYTSEHELVNFDDSTGVGIISITDHAQSVLGDVVFVELPEVGSSVAQGDQIGAVESVKAASDIYAPISGTVEEINETLSSEPGLLNKSAEEKGWLCKIKLSDPSELDKLMTLEEYQNSIEH
;
A
#
# COMPACT_ATOMS: atom_id res chain seq x y z
N MET A 1 23.17 -55.88 40.41
CA MET A 1 23.69 -57.24 40.10
C MET A 1 22.61 -58.00 39.35
N GLN A 2 22.93 -58.48 38.14
CA GLN A 2 22.44 -59.69 37.45
C GLN A 2 20.90 -59.92 37.36
N SER A 3 20.28 -60.31 36.25
CA SER A 3 20.78 -60.92 35.01
C SER A 3 19.61 -61.15 34.05
N CYS A 4 19.98 -61.32 32.77
CA CYS A 4 19.42 -62.25 31.76
C CYS A 4 17.97 -62.05 31.28
N LEU A 5 17.73 -61.64 30.02
CA LEU A 5 17.88 -62.33 28.72
C LEU A 5 16.82 -63.39 28.37
N ARG A 6 16.32 -63.22 27.13
CA ARG A 6 15.74 -64.21 26.19
C ARG A 6 14.35 -64.73 26.55
N ALA A 7 13.48 -65.12 25.63
CA ALA A 7 13.30 -64.99 24.18
C ALA A 7 12.01 -65.80 23.91
N ALA A 8 11.22 -65.45 22.90
CA ALA A 8 10.68 -66.39 21.91
C ALA A 8 9.49 -65.78 21.15
N LEU A 9 9.67 -65.75 19.83
CA LEU A 9 8.62 -65.62 18.83
C LEU A 9 7.46 -66.59 19.10
N ARG A 10 6.22 -66.11 18.94
CA ARG A 10 5.17 -66.89 18.26
C ARG A 10 4.28 -65.97 17.44
N THR A 11 4.46 -66.09 16.13
CA THR A 11 3.60 -65.61 15.04
C THR A 11 2.15 -66.03 15.29
N ARG A 12 1.21 -65.08 15.25
CA ARG A 12 -0.21 -65.39 15.06
C ARG A 12 -0.74 -64.61 13.87
N LEU A 13 -1.32 -65.37 12.95
CA LEU A 13 -1.87 -64.91 11.67
C LEU A 13 -2.93 -63.83 11.88
N SER A 14 -2.81 -62.77 11.10
CA SER A 14 -3.76 -61.67 10.98
C SER A 14 -5.00 -62.11 10.19
N ALA A 15 -6.18 -61.97 10.78
CA ALA A 15 -7.46 -62.07 10.09
C ALA A 15 -8.14 -60.69 10.15
N ALA A 16 -8.07 -59.95 9.04
CA ALA A 16 -8.65 -58.61 8.94
C ALA A 16 -10.15 -58.68 8.65
N PRO A 17 -11.01 -57.93 9.38
CA PRO A 17 -12.41 -57.79 9.03
C PRO A 17 -12.60 -56.81 7.86
N LEU A 18 -13.49 -57.16 6.93
CA LEU A 18 -13.92 -56.32 5.82
C LEU A 18 -14.61 -55.06 6.35
N ARG A 19 -14.01 -53.90 6.13
CA ARG A 19 -14.64 -52.60 6.45
C ARG A 19 -15.61 -52.20 5.33
N PRO A 20 -16.80 -51.68 5.65
CA PRO A 20 -17.68 -51.11 4.65
C PRO A 20 -17.08 -49.83 4.06
N ARG A 21 -17.24 -49.68 2.75
CA ARG A 21 -16.76 -48.56 1.94
C ARG A 21 -17.56 -47.31 2.31
N VAL A 22 -16.95 -46.40 3.08
CA VAL A 22 -17.51 -45.07 3.35
C VAL A 22 -17.52 -44.27 2.03
N ALA A 23 -18.70 -43.78 1.66
CA ALA A 23 -18.88 -42.92 0.49
C ALA A 23 -18.09 -41.63 0.67
N THR A 24 -17.24 -41.30 -0.31
CA THR A 24 -16.53 -40.03 -0.37
C THR A 24 -17.54 -38.92 -0.66
N ALA A 25 -17.91 -38.16 0.37
CA ALA A 25 -18.66 -36.93 0.19
C ALA A 25 -17.80 -35.95 -0.59
N SER A 26 -18.27 -35.54 -1.77
CA SER A 26 -17.65 -34.51 -2.59
C SER A 26 -17.43 -33.25 -1.75
N PRO A 27 -16.24 -32.63 -1.77
CA PRO A 27 -16.07 -31.34 -1.13
C PRO A 27 -16.94 -30.35 -1.90
N LEU A 28 -17.88 -29.74 -1.17
CA LEU A 28 -18.69 -28.64 -1.62
C LEU A 28 -17.78 -27.60 -2.29
N LEU A 29 -18.17 -27.17 -3.49
CA LEU A 29 -17.61 -26.02 -4.18
C LEU A 29 -17.52 -24.85 -3.19
N ARG A 30 -16.32 -24.56 -2.73
CA ARG A 30 -16.04 -23.33 -1.98
C ARG A 30 -16.17 -22.21 -2.99
N SER A 31 -17.31 -21.52 -2.97
CA SER A 31 -17.52 -20.30 -3.73
C SER A 31 -16.42 -19.33 -3.32
N ALA A 32 -15.42 -19.14 -4.17
CA ALA A 32 -14.48 -18.04 -4.01
C ALA A 32 -15.32 -16.75 -3.97
N PRO A 33 -15.08 -15.83 -3.01
CA PRO A 33 -15.74 -14.53 -3.08
C PRO A 33 -15.34 -13.89 -4.40
N LEU A 34 -16.35 -13.41 -5.14
CA LEU A 34 -16.14 -12.60 -6.34
C LEU A 34 -15.23 -11.44 -5.91
N ASN A 35 -14.04 -11.39 -6.49
CA ASN A 35 -13.08 -10.33 -6.28
C ASN A 35 -13.68 -9.08 -6.95
N LEU A 36 -14.54 -8.37 -6.21
CA LEU A 36 -15.09 -7.09 -6.62
C LEU A 36 -13.90 -6.15 -6.71
N ARG A 37 -13.54 -5.76 -7.94
CA ARG A 37 -12.42 -4.88 -8.26
C ARG A 37 -12.14 -3.89 -7.13
N ALA A 38 -10.95 -3.96 -6.51
CA ALA A 38 -10.45 -2.87 -5.68
C ALA A 38 -10.54 -1.58 -6.50
N LEU A 39 -11.38 -0.65 -6.06
CA LEU A 39 -11.54 0.64 -6.70
C LEU A 39 -10.41 1.53 -6.19
N HIS A 40 -9.52 1.91 -7.10
CA HIS A 40 -8.53 2.94 -6.85
C HIS A 40 -9.18 4.29 -7.15
N ILE A 41 -9.18 5.18 -6.16
CA ILE A 41 -9.75 6.52 -6.25
C ILE A 41 -8.58 7.50 -6.26
N LYS A 42 -8.41 8.22 -7.36
CA LYS A 42 -7.36 9.23 -7.49
C LYS A 42 -7.96 10.62 -7.28
N LYS A 43 -7.37 11.38 -6.36
CA LYS A 43 -7.80 12.73 -5.97
C LYS A 43 -6.60 13.67 -5.89
N TYR A 44 -6.87 14.97 -6.00
CA TYR A 44 -5.84 16.02 -6.10
C TYR A 44 -6.11 17.17 -5.12
N THR A 45 -5.06 17.91 -4.77
CA THR A 45 -5.10 19.12 -3.94
C THR A 45 -4.82 20.36 -4.78
N SER A 46 -5.10 21.55 -4.21
CA SER A 46 -4.72 22.83 -4.83
C SER A 46 -3.22 23.03 -4.87
N GLU A 47 -2.48 22.44 -3.93
CA GLU A 47 -1.01 22.56 -3.82
C GLU A 47 -0.28 21.53 -4.70
N HIS A 48 -0.99 20.93 -5.67
CA HIS A 48 -0.44 20.02 -6.67
C HIS A 48 0.09 18.69 -6.10
N GLU A 49 -0.46 18.23 -4.99
CA GLU A 49 -0.33 16.84 -4.52
C GLU A 49 -1.50 15.98 -5.01
N LEU A 50 -1.31 14.66 -4.90
CA LEU A 50 -2.35 13.68 -5.18
C LEU A 50 -2.34 12.56 -4.15
N VAL A 51 -3.51 11.95 -4.00
CA VAL A 51 -3.68 10.66 -3.32
C VAL A 51 -4.28 9.66 -4.29
N ASN A 52 -3.63 8.51 -4.43
CA ASN A 52 -4.20 7.32 -5.06
C ASN A 52 -4.65 6.36 -3.95
N PHE A 53 -5.93 6.38 -3.63
CA PHE A 53 -6.54 5.65 -2.53
C PHE A 53 -7.05 4.29 -2.97
N ASP A 54 -6.64 3.24 -2.26
CA ASP A 54 -7.17 1.89 -2.42
C ASP A 54 -8.16 1.59 -1.29
N ASP A 55 -9.45 1.54 -1.63
CA ASP A 55 -10.54 1.28 -0.69
C ASP A 55 -10.46 -0.12 -0.05
N SER A 56 -9.83 -1.09 -0.72
CA SER A 56 -9.71 -2.45 -0.18
C SER A 56 -8.71 -2.55 0.96
N THR A 57 -7.65 -1.74 0.91
CA THR A 57 -6.61 -1.67 1.94
C THR A 57 -6.80 -0.48 2.88
N GLY A 58 -7.57 0.54 2.47
CA GLY A 58 -7.73 1.82 3.14
C GLY A 58 -6.44 2.65 3.16
N VAL A 59 -5.55 2.44 2.19
CA VAL A 59 -4.24 3.10 2.10
C VAL A 59 -4.24 4.08 0.94
N GLY A 60 -3.81 5.31 1.20
CA GLY A 60 -3.57 6.34 0.18
C GLY A 60 -2.08 6.44 -0.15
N ILE A 61 -1.73 6.28 -1.42
CA ILE A 61 -0.38 6.56 -1.92
C ILE A 61 -0.31 8.05 -2.26
N ILE A 62 0.58 8.78 -1.60
CA ILE A 62 0.75 10.23 -1.77
C ILE A 62 1.89 10.51 -2.73
N SER A 63 1.70 11.48 -3.63
CA SER A 63 2.76 12.02 -4.48
C SER A 63 2.47 13.45 -4.90
N ILE A 64 3.40 14.06 -5.64
CA ILE A 64 3.16 15.30 -6.39
C ILE A 64 2.65 14.98 -7.80
N THR A 65 1.98 15.94 -8.41
CA THR A 65 1.52 15.83 -9.80
C THR A 65 2.64 16.04 -10.82
N ASP A 66 2.41 15.62 -12.07
CA ASP A 66 3.34 15.92 -13.18
C ASP A 66 3.51 17.43 -13.43
N HIS A 67 2.47 18.22 -13.17
CA HIS A 67 2.57 19.68 -13.25
C HIS A 67 3.55 20.23 -12.21
N ALA A 68 3.45 19.78 -10.95
CA ALA A 68 4.31 20.23 -9.87
C ALA A 68 5.80 20.00 -10.17
N GLN A 69 6.17 18.78 -10.60
CA GLN A 69 7.57 18.47 -10.91
C GLN A 69 8.11 19.32 -12.06
N SER A 70 7.26 19.61 -13.06
CA SER A 70 7.64 20.44 -14.21
C SER A 70 7.92 21.88 -13.80
N VAL A 71 7.10 22.44 -12.90
CA VAL A 71 7.28 23.79 -12.34
C VAL A 71 8.53 23.86 -11.45
N LEU A 72 8.77 22.84 -10.62
CA LEU A 72 9.98 22.75 -9.78
C LEU A 72 11.25 22.66 -10.62
N GLY A 73 11.23 21.94 -11.74
CA GLY A 73 12.41 21.61 -12.53
C GLY A 73 13.21 20.47 -11.88
N ASP A 74 14.51 20.39 -12.18
CA ASP A 74 15.35 19.25 -11.78
C ASP A 74 15.45 19.09 -10.26
N VAL A 75 14.77 18.08 -9.72
CA VAL A 75 14.71 17.77 -8.29
C VAL A 75 16.03 17.18 -7.83
N VAL A 76 16.56 17.72 -6.75
CA VAL A 76 17.87 17.34 -6.18
C VAL A 76 17.77 16.83 -4.75
N PHE A 77 16.64 17.07 -4.06
CA PHE A 77 16.44 16.61 -2.69
C PHE A 77 14.95 16.40 -2.40
N VAL A 78 14.66 15.43 -1.54
CA VAL A 78 13.31 15.11 -1.06
C VAL A 78 13.40 14.83 0.43
N GLU A 79 12.62 15.58 1.22
CA GLU A 79 12.36 15.29 2.63
C GLU A 79 11.08 14.47 2.74
N LEU A 80 11.17 13.34 3.45
CA LEU A 80 10.07 12.38 3.63
C LEU A 80 9.63 12.36 5.10
N PRO A 81 8.36 12.02 5.38
CA PRO A 81 7.85 11.94 6.75
C PRO A 81 8.44 10.72 7.49
N GLU A 82 8.26 10.67 8.81
CA GLU A 82 8.63 9.52 9.62
C GLU A 82 7.56 8.41 9.55
N VAL A 83 7.97 7.17 9.32
CA VAL A 83 7.06 6.02 9.38
C VAL A 83 6.49 5.88 10.80
N GLY A 84 5.18 5.75 10.90
CA GLY A 84 4.44 5.68 12.16
C GLY A 84 3.94 7.04 12.67
N SER A 85 4.33 8.16 12.05
CA SER A 85 3.78 9.48 12.43
C SER A 85 2.29 9.57 12.11
N SER A 86 1.53 10.19 13.01
CA SER A 86 0.15 10.60 12.74
C SER A 86 0.14 12.01 12.15
N VAL A 87 -0.62 12.21 11.07
CA VAL A 87 -0.73 13.47 10.34
C VAL A 87 -2.21 13.81 10.12
N ALA A 88 -2.54 15.09 10.17
CA ALA A 88 -3.86 15.60 9.79
C ALA A 88 -3.84 16.14 8.34
N GLN A 89 -5.01 16.18 7.69
CA GLN A 89 -5.17 16.82 6.39
C GLN A 89 -4.69 18.27 6.45
N GLY A 90 -3.75 18.62 5.57
CA GLY A 90 -3.09 19.93 5.51
C GLY A 90 -1.85 20.07 6.38
N ASP A 91 -1.46 19.06 7.16
CA ASP A 91 -0.16 19.07 7.86
C ASP A 91 0.98 18.93 6.86
N GLN A 92 2.09 19.63 7.11
CA GLN A 92 3.31 19.43 6.33
C GLN A 92 3.91 18.06 6.66
N ILE A 93 4.19 17.27 5.61
CA ILE A 93 4.75 15.92 5.71
C ILE A 93 6.14 15.80 5.09
N GLY A 94 6.64 16.86 4.45
CA GLY A 94 7.96 16.87 3.85
C GLY A 94 8.16 18.10 2.97
N ALA A 95 9.14 18.00 2.08
CA ALA A 95 9.50 19.04 1.12
C ALA A 95 10.20 18.43 -0.10
N VAL A 96 10.08 19.08 -1.26
CA VAL A 96 10.80 18.73 -2.48
C VAL A 96 11.61 19.95 -2.92
N GLU A 97 12.92 19.76 -3.12
CA GLU A 97 13.82 20.81 -3.54
C GLU A 97 14.44 20.51 -4.90
N SER A 98 14.52 21.55 -5.72
CA SER A 98 15.18 21.56 -7.01
C SER A 98 16.32 22.58 -7.01
N VAL A 99 17.06 22.66 -8.13
CA VAL A 99 18.07 23.72 -8.33
C VAL A 99 17.45 25.13 -8.39
N LYS A 100 16.14 25.23 -8.58
CA LYS A 100 15.42 26.50 -8.84
C LYS A 100 14.46 26.91 -7.74
N ALA A 101 13.89 25.95 -7.03
CA ALA A 101 12.80 26.17 -6.08
C ALA A 101 12.81 25.10 -4.98
N ALA A 102 12.08 25.38 -3.90
CA ALA A 102 11.71 24.41 -2.88
C ALA A 102 10.20 24.55 -2.63
N SER A 103 9.52 23.42 -2.45
CA SER A 103 8.11 23.39 -2.08
C SER A 103 7.91 22.45 -0.92
N ASP A 104 7.20 22.93 0.10
CA ASP A 104 6.66 22.07 1.14
C ASP A 104 5.61 21.12 0.54
N ILE A 105 5.46 19.95 1.15
CA ILE A 105 4.46 18.94 0.78
C ILE A 105 3.49 18.77 1.93
N TYR A 106 2.19 18.85 1.62
CA TYR A 106 1.13 18.73 2.61
C TYR A 106 0.38 17.39 2.50
N ALA A 107 -0.11 16.88 3.63
CA ALA A 107 -0.93 15.67 3.66
C ALA A 107 -2.30 15.94 3.02
N PRO A 108 -2.67 15.24 1.93
CA PRO A 108 -4.02 15.39 1.36
C PRO A 108 -5.10 14.74 2.22
N ILE A 109 -4.70 13.83 3.12
CA ILE A 109 -5.59 13.07 4.00
C ILE A 109 -4.95 12.90 5.38
N SER A 110 -5.79 12.85 6.42
CA SER A 110 -5.42 12.50 7.78
C SER A 110 -5.18 11.00 7.91
N GLY A 111 -4.20 10.62 8.71
CA GLY A 111 -3.90 9.20 8.94
C GLY A 111 -2.57 8.92 9.59
N THR A 112 -2.11 7.68 9.45
CA THR A 112 -0.78 7.24 9.91
C THR A 112 0.09 6.88 8.72
N VAL A 113 1.33 7.38 8.71
CA VAL A 113 2.31 7.03 7.67
C VAL A 113 2.75 5.58 7.87
N GLU A 114 2.47 4.70 6.90
CA GLU A 114 2.83 3.27 6.97
C GLU A 114 4.14 2.96 6.26
N GLU A 115 4.46 3.69 5.19
CA GLU A 115 5.61 3.43 4.34
C GLU A 115 6.08 4.72 3.67
N ILE A 116 7.38 4.81 3.40
CA ILE A 116 8.00 5.89 2.62
C ILE A 116 8.82 5.31 1.47
N ASN A 117 9.01 6.10 0.41
CA ASN A 117 9.84 5.68 -0.71
C ASN A 117 11.31 6.02 -0.47
N GLU A 118 12.01 5.14 0.23
CA GLU A 118 13.44 5.30 0.56
C GLU A 118 14.32 5.53 -0.68
N THR A 119 13.89 5.08 -1.87
CA THR A 119 14.60 5.28 -3.14
C THR A 119 14.86 6.76 -3.44
N LEU A 120 13.96 7.65 -3.02
CA LEU A 120 14.07 9.10 -3.29
C LEU A 120 15.24 9.76 -2.57
N SER A 121 15.77 9.14 -1.51
CA SER A 121 16.98 9.63 -0.82
C SER A 121 18.24 9.53 -1.69
N SER A 122 18.31 8.52 -2.57
CA SER A 122 19.42 8.31 -3.50
C SER A 122 19.10 8.74 -4.93
N GLU A 123 17.82 8.73 -5.31
CA GLU A 123 17.35 9.02 -6.67
C GLU A 123 16.20 10.05 -6.69
N PRO A 124 16.43 11.29 -6.22
CA PRO A 124 15.38 12.32 -6.13
C PRO A 124 14.77 12.68 -7.51
N GLY A 125 15.58 12.60 -8.57
CA GLY A 125 15.14 12.82 -9.96
C GLY A 125 14.11 11.79 -10.49
N LEU A 126 13.75 10.77 -9.70
CA LEU A 126 12.62 9.89 -10.01
C LEU A 126 11.30 10.68 -10.04
N LEU A 127 11.17 11.72 -9.21
CA LEU A 127 10.02 12.63 -9.22
C LEU A 127 9.85 13.31 -10.58
N ASN A 128 10.94 13.74 -11.24
CA ASN A 128 10.85 14.33 -12.58
C ASN A 128 10.46 13.32 -13.67
N LYS A 129 10.74 12.03 -13.47
CA LYS A 129 10.51 10.99 -14.50
C LYS A 129 9.16 10.30 -14.36
N SER A 130 8.64 10.20 -13.14
CA SER A 130 7.53 9.32 -12.81
C SER A 130 6.85 9.76 -11.51
N ALA A 131 6.57 11.06 -11.36
CA ALA A 131 6.00 11.65 -10.14
C ALA A 131 4.84 10.83 -9.57
N GLU A 132 3.85 10.52 -10.40
CA GLU A 132 2.59 9.92 -9.94
C GLU A 132 2.61 8.38 -9.84
N GLU A 133 3.69 7.74 -10.27
CA GLU A 133 3.85 6.28 -10.23
C GLU A 133 5.03 5.88 -9.33
N LYS A 134 6.26 5.90 -9.86
CA LYS A 134 7.45 5.44 -9.11
C LYS A 134 7.97 6.49 -8.12
N GLY A 135 7.62 7.75 -8.32
CA GLY A 135 7.98 8.89 -7.49
C GLY A 135 7.07 9.13 -6.29
N TRP A 136 6.22 8.17 -5.92
CA TRP A 136 5.41 8.30 -4.70
C TRP A 136 6.27 8.61 -3.47
N LEU A 137 5.74 9.43 -2.57
CA LEU A 137 6.47 9.95 -1.40
C LEU A 137 6.26 9.05 -0.19
N CYS A 138 5.00 8.82 0.18
CA CYS A 138 4.63 8.00 1.32
C CYS A 138 3.27 7.32 1.11
N LYS A 139 2.96 6.36 1.98
CA LYS A 139 1.65 5.71 2.09
C LYS A 139 1.04 6.07 3.43
N ILE A 140 -0.20 6.55 3.40
CA ILE A 140 -0.95 6.95 4.59
C ILE A 140 -2.15 6.03 4.76
N LYS A 141 -2.28 5.43 5.93
CA LYS A 141 -3.48 4.74 6.36
C LYS A 141 -4.54 5.75 6.77
N LEU A 142 -5.59 5.88 5.95
CA LEU A 142 -6.63 6.90 6.12
C LEU A 142 -7.37 6.75 7.45
N SER A 143 -7.51 7.84 8.20
CA SER A 143 -8.29 7.88 9.44
C SER A 143 -9.72 8.38 9.25
N ASP A 144 -9.98 9.26 8.27
CA ASP A 144 -11.30 9.83 8.00
C ASP A 144 -11.65 9.76 6.50
N PRO A 145 -12.54 8.83 6.09
CA PRO A 145 -12.99 8.70 4.70
C PRO A 145 -13.63 9.95 4.10
N SER A 146 -14.24 10.81 4.92
CA SER A 146 -14.95 12.01 4.43
C SER A 146 -14.03 13.09 3.87
N GLU A 147 -12.73 13.00 4.16
CA GLU A 147 -11.73 13.94 3.64
C GLU A 147 -11.47 13.77 2.15
N LEU A 148 -11.67 12.57 1.60
CA LEU A 148 -11.53 12.30 0.16
C LEU A 148 -12.56 13.06 -0.69
N ASP A 149 -13.73 13.36 -0.12
CA ASP A 149 -14.79 14.11 -0.77
C ASP A 149 -14.47 15.60 -0.91
N LYS A 150 -13.55 16.11 -0.08
CA LYS A 150 -13.08 17.50 -0.14
C LYS A 150 -12.02 17.73 -1.22
N LEU A 151 -11.42 16.64 -1.71
CA LEU A 151 -10.35 16.68 -2.69
C LEU A 151 -10.90 16.71 -4.13
N MET A 152 -10.14 17.34 -5.01
CA MET A 152 -10.50 17.51 -6.40
C MET A 152 -10.42 16.21 -7.19
N THR A 153 -11.32 16.07 -8.14
CA THR A 153 -11.22 15.12 -9.24
C THR A 153 -10.16 15.57 -10.26
N LEU A 154 -9.81 14.69 -11.20
CA LEU A 154 -8.88 15.05 -12.27
C LEU A 154 -9.39 16.24 -13.10
N GLU A 155 -10.68 16.27 -13.42
CA GLU A 155 -11.28 17.34 -14.22
C GLU A 155 -11.22 18.69 -13.50
N GLU A 156 -11.56 18.72 -12.21
CA GLU A 156 -11.45 19.92 -11.39
C GLU A 156 -10.00 20.42 -11.27
N TYR A 157 -9.06 19.50 -11.08
CA TYR A 157 -7.64 19.83 -11.03
C TYR A 157 -7.12 20.39 -12.35
N GLN A 158 -7.46 19.77 -13.49
CA GLN A 158 -7.06 20.26 -14.81
C GLN A 158 -7.59 21.68 -15.07
N ASN A 159 -8.85 21.94 -14.72
CA ASN A 159 -9.41 23.29 -14.84
C ASN A 159 -8.69 24.30 -13.93
N SER A 160 -8.18 23.88 -12.77
CA SER A 160 -7.47 24.76 -11.84
C SER A 160 -6.08 25.20 -12.34
N ILE A 161 -5.45 24.43 -13.24
CA ILE A 161 -4.11 24.70 -13.77
C ILE A 161 -4.09 25.34 -15.17
N GLU A 162 -5.26 25.47 -15.82
CA GLU A 162 -5.39 26.03 -17.18
C GLU A 162 -5.52 27.58 -17.22
N HIS A 163 -5.44 28.25 -16.07
CA HIS A 163 -5.57 29.71 -15.92
C HIS A 163 -4.29 30.37 -15.41
#